data_AF-A0A4Q6BPE3-F1
#
_entry.id   AF-A0A4Q6BPE3-F1
#
_cell.length_a   1.000
_cell.length_b   1.000
_cell.length_c   1.000
_cell.angle_alpha   90.00
_cell.angle_beta   90.00
_cell.angle_gamma   90.00
#
_symmetry.space_group_name_H-M   'P 1'
#
loop_
_entity.id
_entity.type
_entity.pdbx_description
1 polymer ?
#
loop_
_entity_poly.entity_id
_entity_poly.type
_entity_poly.pdbx_seq_one_letter_code
_entity_poly.pdbx_strand_id
1 'polypeptide(L)'
;MKTASVTYLRNKHSQVIMRAKLKQKIAEVLKVPIEKLKDDAVLTELVQDSFILIEMIIEIQEEFKFRIDQEDLANVRTLSQLLDVVETKIQ
;
A
#
# COMPACT_ATOMS: atom_id res chain seq x y z
N MET A 1 24.42 8.39 -24.77
CA MET A 1 23.39 7.41 -24.37
C MET A 1 23.56 6.95 -22.90
N LYS A 2 23.49 7.85 -21.89
CA LYS A 2 23.64 7.47 -20.46
C LYS A 2 22.50 7.97 -19.53
N THR A 3 21.55 8.72 -20.05
CA THR A 3 20.54 9.42 -19.23
C THR A 3 19.29 8.58 -18.89
N ALA A 4 18.95 7.57 -19.69
CA ALA A 4 17.77 6.74 -19.46
C ALA A 4 17.92 5.79 -18.23
N SER A 5 19.12 5.22 -18.02
CA SER A 5 19.34 4.26 -16.92
C SER A 5 19.32 4.90 -15.53
N VAL A 6 19.78 6.15 -15.38
CA VAL A 6 19.82 6.83 -14.07
C VAL A 6 18.41 7.24 -13.62
N THR A 7 17.58 7.74 -14.53
CA THR A 7 16.19 8.13 -14.22
C THR A 7 15.32 6.91 -13.88
N TYR A 8 15.48 5.79 -14.60
CA TYR A 8 14.78 4.54 -14.32
C TYR A 8 15.13 3.98 -12.93
N LEU A 9 16.42 3.96 -12.58
CA LEU A 9 16.88 3.48 -11.27
C LEU A 9 16.38 4.38 -10.13
N ARG A 10 16.37 5.70 -10.33
CA ARG A 10 15.86 6.66 -9.33
C ARG A 10 14.37 6.46 -9.07
N ASN A 11 13.56 6.32 -10.11
CA ASN A 11 12.11 6.10 -9.97
C ASN A 11 11.81 4.76 -9.28
N LYS A 12 12.52 3.69 -9.65
CA LYS A 12 12.35 2.38 -9.00
C LYS A 12 12.74 2.41 -7.52
N HIS A 13 13.82 3.11 -7.17
CA HIS A 13 14.25 3.26 -5.79
C HIS A 13 13.24 4.05 -4.94
N SER A 14 12.70 5.15 -5.47
CA SER A 14 11.65 5.93 -4.79
C SER A 14 10.36 5.12 -4.57
N GLN A 15 9.96 4.29 -5.52
CA GLN A 15 8.80 3.39 -5.36
C GLN A 15 9.04 2.33 -4.27
N VAL A 16 10.22 1.69 -4.26
CA VAL A 16 10.56 0.69 -3.23
C VAL A 16 10.52 1.29 -1.83
N ILE A 17 11.02 2.51 -1.65
CA ILE A 17 10.94 3.22 -0.36
C ILE A 17 9.49 3.51 0.02
N MET A 18 8.67 3.96 -0.94
CA MET A 18 7.25 4.24 -0.68
C MET A 18 6.50 2.99 -0.25
N ARG A 19 6.69 1.85 -0.94
CA ARG A 19 6.07 0.57 -0.54
C ARG A 19 6.48 0.14 0.86
N ALA A 20 7.77 0.24 1.17
CA ALA A 20 8.28 -0.11 2.49
C ALA A 20 7.63 0.75 3.58
N LYS A 21 7.53 2.06 3.36
CA LYS A 21 6.87 3.00 4.27
C LYS A 21 5.38 2.67 4.43
N LEU A 22 4.69 2.38 3.33
CA LEU A 22 3.26 2.05 3.35
C LEU A 22 2.99 0.73 4.08
N LYS A 23 3.80 -0.31 3.84
CA LYS A 23 3.74 -1.57 4.61
C LYS A 23 3.99 -1.35 6.10
N GLN A 24 4.98 -0.54 6.44
CA GLN A 24 5.26 -0.22 7.84
C GLN A 24 4.06 0.47 8.50
N LYS A 25 3.43 1.42 7.81
CA LYS A 25 2.22 2.06 8.31
C LYS A 25 1.07 1.07 8.49
N ILE A 26 0.81 0.21 7.49
CA ILE A 26 -0.23 -0.83 7.58
C ILE A 26 0.03 -1.75 8.78
N ALA A 27 1.28 -2.13 9.04
CA ALA A 27 1.64 -2.96 10.19
C ALA A 27 1.31 -2.27 11.51
N GLU A 28 1.60 -0.97 11.62
CA GLU A 28 1.29 -0.16 12.80
C GLU A 28 -0.22 -0.05 13.05
N VAL A 29 -1.01 0.24 12.01
CA VAL A 29 -2.47 0.38 12.11
C VAL A 29 -3.13 -0.94 12.49
N LEU A 30 -2.75 -2.02 11.79
CA LEU A 30 -3.29 -3.36 12.06
C LEU A 30 -2.70 -4.01 13.31
N LYS A 31 -1.65 -3.42 13.90
CA LYS A 31 -0.90 -3.98 15.02
C LYS A 31 -0.43 -5.42 14.76
N VAL A 32 0.01 -5.68 13.53
CA VAL A 32 0.54 -6.98 13.09
C VAL A 32 2.03 -6.89 12.80
N PRO A 33 2.81 -7.98 12.99
CA PRO A 33 4.19 -8.02 12.56
C PRO A 33 4.30 -7.80 11.04
N ILE A 34 5.30 -7.01 10.61
CA ILE A 34 5.51 -6.69 9.18
C ILE A 34 5.78 -7.95 8.34
N GLU A 35 6.28 -9.02 8.97
CA GLU A 35 6.53 -10.32 8.34
C GLU A 35 5.23 -11.02 7.90
N LYS A 36 4.08 -10.63 8.47
CA LYS A 36 2.76 -11.10 8.02
C LYS A 36 2.27 -10.36 6.78
N LEU A 37 2.84 -9.19 6.46
CA LEU A 37 2.46 -8.35 5.32
C LEU A 37 3.18 -8.78 4.03
N LYS A 38 2.94 -10.03 3.64
CA LYS A 38 3.40 -10.57 2.35
C LYS A 38 2.57 -9.99 1.21
N ASP A 39 3.17 -9.88 0.03
CA ASP A 39 2.51 -9.28 -1.14
C ASP A 39 1.25 -10.05 -1.58
N ASP A 40 1.25 -11.36 -1.37
CA ASP A 40 0.16 -12.29 -1.65
C ASP A 40 -0.83 -12.44 -0.49
N ALA A 41 -0.59 -11.80 0.66
CA ALA A 41 -1.48 -11.88 1.81
C ALA A 41 -2.86 -11.32 1.45
N VAL A 42 -3.90 -12.12 1.72
CA VAL A 42 -5.29 -11.72 1.53
C VAL A 42 -5.67 -10.74 2.65
N LEU A 43 -6.17 -9.56 2.30
CA LEU A 43 -6.44 -8.49 3.27
C LEU A 43 -7.40 -8.93 4.37
N THR A 44 -8.45 -9.68 4.02
CA THR A 44 -9.43 -10.19 4.98
C THR A 44 -8.86 -11.21 5.96
N GLU A 45 -7.70 -11.81 5.67
CA GLU A 45 -7.01 -12.74 6.58
C GLU A 45 -6.05 -12.02 7.54
N LEU A 46 -5.72 -10.75 7.25
CA LEU A 46 -4.86 -9.92 8.10
C LEU A 46 -5.61 -9.27 9.26
N VAL A 47 -6.94 -9.31 9.24
CA VAL A 47 -7.84 -8.65 10.19
C VAL A 47 -8.81 -9.64 10.81
N GLN A 48 -9.41 -9.25 11.93
CA GLN A 48 -10.46 -10.04 12.58
C GLN A 48 -11.85 -9.78 11.98
N ASP A 49 -12.08 -8.55 11.49
CA ASP A 49 -13.31 -8.16 10.83
C ASP A 49 -13.04 -7.12 9.72
N SER A 50 -14.02 -6.94 8.84
CA SER A 50 -13.92 -6.01 7.71
C SER A 50 -13.91 -4.53 8.11
N PHE A 51 -14.36 -4.16 9.33
CA PHE A 51 -14.33 -2.76 9.77
C PHE A 51 -12.89 -2.29 9.98
N ILE A 52 -12.03 -3.16 10.54
CA ILE A 52 -10.60 -2.87 10.72
C ILE A 52 -9.92 -2.58 9.37
N LEU A 53 -10.32 -3.25 8.29
CA LEU A 53 -9.79 -2.94 6.95
C LEU A 53 -10.21 -1.55 6.47
N ILE A 54 -11.46 -1.17 6.71
CA ILE A 54 -11.96 0.16 6.31
C ILE A 54 -11.26 1.25 7.12
N GLU A 55 -11.09 1.06 8.43
CA GLU A 55 -10.32 1.97 9.29
C GLU A 55 -8.88 2.13 8.81
N MET A 56 -8.21 1.01 8.49
CA MET A 56 -6.86 1.01 7.93
C MET A 56 -6.76 1.81 6.62
N ILE A 57 -7.72 1.64 5.72
CA ILE A 57 -7.76 2.38 4.46
C ILE A 57 -8.02 3.88 4.68
N ILE A 58 -8.85 4.26 5.65
CA ILE A 58 -9.11 5.66 6.02
C ILE A 58 -7.84 6.30 6.60
N GLU A 59 -7.18 5.64 7.55
CA GLU A 59 -5.96 6.17 8.17
C GLU A 59 -4.84 6.41 7.15
N ILE A 60 -4.65 5.50 6.19
CA ILE A 60 -3.65 5.67 5.13
C ILE A 60 -4.01 6.86 4.23
N GLN A 61 -5.28 7.00 3.83
CA GLN A 61 -5.72 8.15 3.03
C GLN A 61 -5.45 9.47 3.75
N GLU A 62 -5.74 9.54 5.05
CA GLU A 62 -5.53 10.74 5.86
C GLU A 62 -4.04 11.07 6.06
N GLU A 63 -3.19 10.07 6.25
CA GLU A 63 -1.75 10.27 6.44
C GLU A 63 -1.07 10.74 5.15
N PHE A 64 -1.38 10.10 4.03
CA PHE A 64 -0.71 10.36 2.75
C PHE A 64 -1.46 11.39 1.88
N LYS A 65 -2.57 11.94 2.38
CA LYS A 65 -3.36 13.02 1.74
C LYS A 65 -3.87 12.68 0.33
N PHE A 66 -4.34 11.46 0.15
CA PHE A 66 -5.00 11.02 -1.09
C PHE A 66 -6.43 10.49 -0.83
N ARG A 67 -7.17 10.19 -1.89
CA ARG A 67 -8.49 9.55 -1.83
C ARG A 67 -8.51 8.25 -2.63
N ILE A 68 -9.16 7.24 -2.07
CA ILE A 68 -9.50 5.97 -2.71
C ILE A 68 -11.00 5.82 -2.63
N ASP A 69 -11.61 5.61 -3.79
CA ASP A 69 -13.05 5.44 -3.91
C ASP A 69 -13.40 3.95 -3.99
N GLN A 70 -14.70 3.62 -3.93
CA GLN A 70 -15.14 2.23 -3.96
C GLN A 70 -14.72 1.50 -5.23
N GLU A 71 -14.68 2.20 -6.37
CA GLU A 71 -14.26 1.65 -7.67
C GLU A 71 -12.79 1.22 -7.66
N ASP A 72 -11.93 2.00 -7.00
CA ASP A 72 -10.50 1.68 -6.85
C ASP A 72 -10.29 0.39 -6.05
N LEU A 73 -11.19 0.08 -5.11
CA LEU A 73 -11.12 -1.07 -4.22
C LEU A 73 -11.86 -2.31 -4.74
N ALA A 74 -12.68 -2.18 -5.79
CA ALA A 74 -13.59 -3.23 -6.23
C ALA A 74 -12.89 -4.59 -6.48
N ASN A 75 -11.65 -4.53 -6.98
CA ASN A 75 -10.84 -5.71 -7.31
C ASN A 75 -9.67 -5.94 -6.36
N VAL A 76 -9.56 -5.15 -5.28
CA VAL A 76 -8.49 -5.29 -4.29
C VAL A 76 -8.81 -6.46 -3.35
N ARG A 77 -7.90 -7.43 -3.30
CA ARG A 77 -7.98 -8.64 -2.46
C ARG A 77 -6.70 -8.86 -1.67
N THR A 78 -5.55 -8.60 -2.27
CA THR A 78 -4.25 -8.82 -1.63
C THR A 78 -3.59 -7.51 -1.23
N LEU A 79 -2.57 -7.63 -0.36
CA LEU A 79 -1.75 -6.49 0.03
C LEU A 79 -1.08 -5.83 -1.20
N SER A 80 -0.50 -6.60 -2.12
CA SER A 80 0.14 -6.01 -3.31
C SER A 80 -0.83 -5.15 -4.10
N GLN A 81 -2.06 -5.62 -4.32
CA GLN A 81 -3.08 -4.87 -5.06
C GLN A 81 -3.45 -3.57 -4.36
N LEU A 82 -3.53 -3.56 -3.04
CA LEU A 82 -3.76 -2.34 -2.27
C LEU A 82 -2.58 -1.36 -2.44
N LEU A 83 -1.35 -1.85 -2.33
CA LEU A 83 -0.15 -1.03 -2.52
C LEU A 83 -0.11 -0.44 -3.94
N ASP A 84 -0.47 -1.23 -4.96
CA ASP A 84 -0.54 -0.78 -6.36
C ASP A 84 -1.54 0.39 -6.50
N VAL A 85 -2.74 0.26 -5.93
CA VAL A 85 -3.76 1.32 -5.96
C VAL A 85 -3.25 2.58 -5.28
N VAL A 86 -2.68 2.46 -4.07
CA VAL A 86 -2.17 3.61 -3.33
C VAL A 86 -1.05 4.31 -4.10
N GLU A 87 -0.14 3.56 -4.73
CA GLU A 87 0.91 4.13 -5.58
C GLU A 87 0.36 4.93 -6.75
N THR A 88 -0.77 4.56 -7.34
CA THR A 88 -1.40 5.35 -8.41
C THR A 88 -1.97 6.69 -7.92
N LYS A 89 -2.29 6.81 -6.63
CA LYS A 89 -2.92 8.01 -6.04
C LYS A 89 -1.92 8.99 -5.43
N ILE A 90 -0.71 8.56 -5.12
CA ILE A 90 0.36 9.38 -4.51
C ILE A 90 1.27 10.04 -5.58
N GLN A 91 1.09 9.72 -6.86
CA GLN A 91 1.87 10.32 -7.97
C GLN A 91 1.59 11.79 -8.21
#